data_AF-A0A2N9L4N2-F1
#
_entry.id   AF-A0A2N9L4N2-F1
#
_cell.length_a   1.000
_cell.length_b   1.000
_cell.length_c   1.000
_cell.angle_alpha   90.00
_cell.angle_beta   90.00
_cell.angle_gamma   90.00
#
_symmetry.space_group_name_H-M   'P 1'
#
loop_
_entity.id
_entity.type
_entity.pdbx_description
1 polymer ?
#
loop_
_entity_poly.entity_id
_entity_poly.type
_entity_poly.pdbx_seq_one_letter_code
_entity_poly.pdbx_strand_id
1 'polypeptide(L)'
;MRSRSLALCLLGVALAAAAMPAHADQDAVQFFNDINVTPNQPVKDAVCFFCSVGVDGNVNGDIVVFFGSVRLNGMAHHDVVNFFGSVSAADNSYIGGDLVSFFGSVQLGENVSVRKDVVAMFGVVHSPTSVSIGHNRVMFSPLIIFGPLLVVFLIIFLIVHEVRVHRMRQYMQHYPMPPRQ
;
A
#
# COMPACT_ATOMS: atom_id res chain seq x y z
N MET A 1 6.95 -49.85 10.18
CA MET A 1 5.83 -49.03 9.66
C MET A 1 5.27 -48.01 10.65
N ARG A 2 5.31 -48.22 11.98
CA ARG A 2 4.69 -47.30 12.98
C ARG A 2 5.30 -45.90 13.12
N SER A 3 6.62 -45.71 12.94
CA SER A 3 7.25 -44.39 13.16
C SER A 3 7.00 -43.39 12.02
N ARG A 4 6.85 -43.85 10.78
CA ARG A 4 6.56 -42.99 9.61
C ARG A 4 5.14 -42.42 9.67
N SER A 5 4.19 -43.19 10.20
CA SER A 5 2.81 -42.74 10.43
C SER A 5 2.75 -41.65 11.50
N LEU A 6 3.52 -41.82 12.58
CA LEU A 6 3.63 -40.85 13.68
C LEU A 6 4.24 -39.51 13.22
N ALA A 7 5.28 -39.57 12.38
CA ALA A 7 5.90 -38.37 11.80
C ALA A 7 4.95 -37.61 10.87
N LEU A 8 4.17 -38.32 10.04
CA LEU A 8 3.15 -37.68 9.19
C LEU A 8 2.03 -37.03 10.02
N CYS A 9 1.57 -37.68 11.08
CA CYS A 9 0.56 -37.11 11.97
C CYS A 9 1.09 -35.85 12.68
N LEU A 10 2.33 -35.86 13.18
CA LEU A 10 2.95 -34.69 13.80
C LEU A 10 3.13 -33.53 12.81
N LEU A 11 3.51 -33.82 11.57
CA LEU A 11 3.63 -32.80 10.54
C LEU A 11 2.26 -32.21 10.15
N GLY A 12 1.22 -33.05 10.07
CA GLY A 12 -0.15 -32.61 9.82
C GLY A 12 -0.71 -31.73 10.94
N VAL A 13 -0.43 -32.07 12.20
CA VAL A 13 -0.82 -31.26 13.37
C VAL A 13 -0.06 -29.93 13.39
N ALA A 14 1.23 -29.92 13.05
CA ALA A 14 2.01 -28.68 12.95
C ALA A 14 1.48 -27.74 11.85
N LEU A 15 1.10 -28.29 10.69
CA LEU A 15 0.49 -27.51 9.61
C LEU A 15 -0.90 -26.98 9.99
N ALA A 16 -1.71 -27.79 10.67
CA ALA A 16 -3.03 -27.38 11.15
C ALA A 16 -2.95 -26.29 12.24
N ALA A 17 -1.95 -26.38 13.13
CA ALA A 17 -1.68 -25.35 14.12
C ALA A 17 -1.20 -24.02 13.48
N ALA A 18 -0.41 -24.09 12.41
CA ALA A 18 -0.01 -22.90 11.65
C ALA A 18 -1.15 -22.27 10.83
N ALA A 19 -2.23 -23.02 10.57
CA ALA A 19 -3.41 -22.55 9.87
C ALA A 19 -4.50 -21.98 10.81
N MET A 20 -4.25 -21.95 12.12
CA MET A 20 -5.21 -21.35 13.04
C MET A 20 -5.26 -19.83 12.86
N PRO A 21 -6.43 -19.24 12.58
CA PRO A 21 -6.57 -17.79 12.52
C PRO A 21 -6.19 -17.23 13.90
N ALA A 22 -5.28 -16.25 13.89
CA ALA A 22 -4.93 -15.52 15.10
C ALA A 22 -6.17 -14.73 15.55
N HIS A 23 -6.91 -15.29 16.52
CA HIS A 23 -8.03 -14.61 17.16
C HIS A 23 -7.47 -13.63 18.20
N ALA A 24 -7.25 -12.39 17.76
CA ALA A 24 -7.18 -11.25 18.67
C ALA A 24 -8.61 -10.70 18.81
N ASP A 25 -8.98 -10.35 20.04
CA ASP A 25 -10.34 -9.94 20.39
C ASP A 25 -10.74 -8.69 19.58
N GLN A 26 -11.64 -8.87 18.61
CA GLN A 26 -12.18 -7.85 17.70
C GLN A 26 -11.20 -7.23 16.69
N ASP A 27 -10.01 -7.80 16.48
CA ASP A 27 -9.11 -7.38 15.41
C ASP A 27 -9.41 -8.18 14.13
N ALA A 28 -9.54 -7.48 13.00
CA ALA A 28 -9.75 -8.08 11.69
C ALA A 28 -8.47 -7.97 10.87
N VAL A 29 -7.71 -9.08 10.81
CA VAL A 29 -6.56 -9.18 9.92
C VAL A 29 -6.87 -10.15 8.79
N GLN A 30 -6.87 -9.67 7.54
CA GLN A 30 -7.17 -10.48 6.38
C GLN A 30 -6.13 -10.34 5.26
N PHE A 31 -6.02 -11.40 4.47
CA PHE A 31 -5.17 -11.48 3.29
C PHE A 31 -6.03 -11.92 2.11
N PHE A 32 -5.95 -11.21 0.98
CA PHE A 32 -6.69 -11.52 -0.27
C PHE A 32 -8.22 -11.53 -0.16
N ASN A 33 -8.78 -11.19 1.00
CA ASN A 33 -10.22 -11.19 1.23
C ASN A 33 -10.63 -9.88 1.90
N ASP A 34 -11.67 -9.25 1.35
CA ASP A 34 -12.10 -7.92 1.74
C ASP A 34 -12.71 -7.90 3.16
N ILE A 35 -12.48 -6.80 3.87
CA ILE A 35 -13.04 -6.55 5.20
C ILE A 35 -14.20 -5.56 5.06
N ASN A 36 -15.40 -5.95 5.46
CA ASN A 36 -16.55 -5.05 5.52
C ASN A 36 -17.01 -4.89 6.97
N VAL A 37 -16.83 -3.70 7.52
CA VAL A 37 -17.24 -3.33 8.88
C VAL A 37 -18.64 -2.73 8.82
N THR A 38 -19.61 -3.47 9.36
CA THR A 38 -21.00 -3.03 9.44
C THR A 38 -21.26 -2.26 10.73
N PRO A 39 -22.31 -1.40 10.79
CA PRO A 39 -22.66 -0.67 12.02
C PRO A 39 -22.89 -1.53 13.26
N ASN A 40 -23.34 -2.78 13.07
CA ASN A 40 -23.68 -3.69 14.15
C ASN A 40 -22.48 -4.47 14.70
N GLN A 41 -21.34 -4.44 13.99
CA GLN A 41 -20.15 -5.20 14.34
C GLN A 41 -18.93 -4.29 14.21
N PRO A 42 -18.70 -3.39 15.18
CA PRO A 42 -17.50 -2.58 15.20
C PRO A 42 -16.28 -3.48 15.35
N VAL A 43 -15.21 -3.10 14.65
CA VAL A 43 -13.91 -3.76 14.72
C VAL A 43 -12.97 -2.83 15.48
N LYS A 44 -12.03 -3.40 16.23
CA LYS A 44 -10.97 -2.64 16.88
C LYS A 44 -9.94 -2.25 15.84
N ASP A 45 -9.07 -3.16 15.43
CA ASP A 45 -8.08 -2.90 14.38
C ASP A 45 -8.43 -3.64 13.09
N ALA A 46 -8.31 -2.97 11.93
CA ALA A 46 -8.57 -3.56 10.62
C ALA A 46 -7.31 -3.49 9.75
N VAL A 47 -6.64 -4.63 9.57
CA VAL A 47 -5.43 -4.73 8.76
C VAL A 47 -5.65 -5.67 7.60
N CYS A 48 -5.39 -5.19 6.39
CA CYS A 48 -5.59 -5.97 5.17
C CYS A 48 -4.38 -5.90 4.24
N PHE A 49 -4.06 -7.04 3.63
CA PHE A 49 -3.09 -7.14 2.54
C PHE A 49 -3.76 -7.70 1.27
N PHE A 50 -3.55 -7.02 0.14
CA PHE A 50 -4.11 -7.38 -1.17
C PHE A 50 -5.65 -7.48 -1.16
N CYS A 51 -6.32 -6.61 -0.41
CA CYS A 51 -7.78 -6.57 -0.32
C CYS A 51 -8.25 -5.13 -0.07
N SER A 52 -9.55 -4.91 -0.07
CA SER A 52 -10.17 -3.63 0.25
C SER A 52 -10.90 -3.68 1.59
N VAL A 53 -10.97 -2.52 2.25
CA VAL A 53 -11.68 -2.34 3.53
C VAL A 53 -12.83 -1.36 3.35
N GLY A 54 -14.05 -1.83 3.52
CA GLY A 54 -15.27 -1.02 3.55
C GLY A 54 -15.73 -0.80 4.99
N VAL A 55 -15.93 0.44 5.39
CA VAL A 55 -16.39 0.80 6.74
C VAL A 55 -17.69 1.58 6.65
N ASP A 56 -18.80 0.89 6.87
CA ASP A 56 -20.13 1.50 7.02
C ASP A 56 -20.47 1.80 8.48
N GLY A 57 -19.77 1.15 9.42
CA GLY A 57 -19.94 1.31 10.86
C GLY A 57 -18.86 2.15 11.53
N ASN A 58 -18.40 1.67 12.68
CA ASN A 58 -17.37 2.33 13.48
C ASN A 58 -16.15 1.42 13.65
N VAL A 59 -14.96 1.96 13.42
CA VAL A 59 -13.69 1.31 13.74
C VAL A 59 -13.04 2.04 14.90
N ASN A 60 -12.84 1.30 15.99
CA ASN A 60 -12.36 1.89 17.25
C ASN A 60 -10.84 2.13 17.24
N GLY A 61 -10.09 1.37 16.47
CA GLY A 61 -8.64 1.43 16.36
C GLY A 61 -8.20 1.81 14.94
N ASP A 62 -7.11 1.19 14.48
CA ASP A 62 -6.42 1.59 13.25
C ASP A 62 -6.90 0.82 12.02
N ILE A 63 -6.94 1.50 10.88
CA ILE A 63 -7.21 0.89 9.57
C ILE A 63 -5.93 0.93 8.76
N VAL A 64 -5.38 -0.23 8.41
CA VAL A 64 -4.16 -0.34 7.62
C VAL A 64 -4.39 -1.24 6.41
N VAL A 65 -4.27 -0.69 5.20
CA VAL A 65 -4.47 -1.43 3.95
C VAL A 65 -3.23 -1.39 3.09
N PHE A 66 -2.83 -2.54 2.58
CA PHE A 66 -1.75 -2.69 1.60
C PHE A 66 -2.31 -3.24 0.29
N PHE A 67 -1.99 -2.58 -0.83
CA PHE A 67 -2.39 -2.99 -2.17
C PHE A 67 -3.92 -3.14 -2.32
N GLY A 68 -4.65 -2.08 -1.99
CA GLY A 68 -6.10 -2.09 -2.07
C GLY A 68 -6.73 -0.74 -1.75
N SER A 69 -8.03 -0.74 -1.47
CA SER A 69 -8.78 0.49 -1.25
C SER A 69 -9.47 0.55 0.11
N VAL A 70 -9.56 1.74 0.68
CA VAL A 70 -10.33 2.01 1.89
C VAL A 70 -11.54 2.85 1.50
N ARG A 71 -12.75 2.40 1.86
CA ARG A 71 -13.99 3.17 1.69
C ARG A 71 -14.61 3.41 3.05
N LEU A 72 -14.58 4.65 3.53
CA LEU A 72 -15.07 5.05 4.85
C LEU A 72 -16.38 5.83 4.71
N ASN A 73 -17.50 5.23 5.09
CA ASN A 73 -18.80 5.91 5.20
C ASN A 73 -19.17 6.27 6.64
N GLY A 74 -18.52 5.65 7.62
CA GLY A 74 -18.80 5.87 9.03
C GLY A 74 -17.68 6.62 9.74
N MET A 75 -17.26 6.09 10.88
CA MET A 75 -16.30 6.72 11.77
C MET A 75 -15.07 5.82 11.98
N ALA A 76 -13.88 6.41 11.89
CA ALA A 76 -12.62 5.82 12.31
C ALA A 76 -12.07 6.64 13.48
N HIS A 77 -11.94 6.06 14.67
CA HIS A 77 -11.52 6.81 15.87
C HIS A 77 -10.02 7.11 15.92
N HIS A 78 -9.22 6.29 15.25
CA HIS A 78 -7.77 6.43 15.15
C HIS A 78 -7.32 6.56 13.69
N ASP A 79 -6.16 6.00 13.34
CA ASP A 79 -5.43 6.35 12.14
C ASP A 79 -5.91 5.50 10.95
N VAL A 80 -5.92 6.11 9.76
CA VAL A 80 -6.25 5.45 8.49
C VAL A 80 -5.04 5.51 7.59
N VAL A 81 -4.41 4.36 7.38
CA VAL A 81 -3.17 4.22 6.62
C VAL A 81 -3.41 3.34 5.40
N ASN A 82 -3.10 3.84 4.21
CA ASN A 82 -3.18 3.06 2.98
C ASN A 82 -1.86 3.09 2.23
N PHE A 83 -1.42 1.91 1.78
CA PHE A 83 -0.25 1.72 0.93
C PHE A 83 -0.68 1.20 -0.43
N PHE A 84 -0.32 1.91 -1.50
CA PHE A 84 -0.55 1.50 -2.88
C PHE A 84 -2.04 1.26 -3.20
N GLY A 85 -2.83 2.34 -3.19
CA GLY A 85 -4.22 2.29 -3.65
C GLY A 85 -5.00 3.57 -3.40
N SER A 86 -6.27 3.47 -3.03
CA SER A 86 -7.12 4.66 -2.86
C SER A 86 -7.87 4.68 -1.53
N VAL A 87 -7.94 5.84 -0.88
CA VAL A 87 -8.79 6.10 0.28
C VAL A 87 -9.95 6.99 -0.18
N SER A 88 -11.18 6.57 0.05
CA SER A 88 -12.39 7.34 -0.20
C SER A 88 -13.17 7.49 1.10
N ALA A 89 -13.36 8.72 1.57
CA ALA A 89 -14.13 9.04 2.76
C ALA A 89 -15.41 9.77 2.32
N ALA A 90 -16.58 9.20 2.61
CA ALA A 90 -17.87 9.76 2.22
C ALA A 90 -18.24 11.00 3.04
N ASP A 91 -19.31 11.66 2.63
CA ASP A 91 -19.77 12.89 3.27
C ASP A 91 -20.08 12.69 4.76
N ASN A 92 -19.68 13.66 5.59
CA ASN A 92 -19.82 13.64 7.05
C ASN A 92 -19.08 12.49 7.77
N SER A 93 -18.12 11.84 7.10
CA SER A 93 -17.25 10.86 7.75
C SER A 93 -16.25 11.53 8.71
N TYR A 94 -15.82 10.76 9.72
CA TYR A 94 -14.92 11.24 10.77
C TYR A 94 -13.68 10.35 10.88
N ILE A 95 -12.51 10.98 10.92
CA ILE A 95 -11.22 10.35 11.18
C ILE A 95 -10.62 11.04 12.40
N GLY A 96 -10.57 10.33 13.52
CA GLY A 96 -9.99 10.85 14.75
C GLY A 96 -8.46 10.85 14.76
N GLY A 97 -7.85 10.02 13.95
CA GLY A 97 -6.41 9.95 13.84
C GLY A 97 -5.83 10.78 12.71
N ASP A 98 -4.70 10.29 12.23
CA ASP A 98 -4.04 10.72 11.01
C ASP A 98 -4.61 9.95 9.81
N LEU A 99 -4.76 10.64 8.67
CA LEU A 99 -5.00 9.98 7.39
C LEU A 99 -3.70 9.99 6.61
N VAL A 100 -3.16 8.81 6.34
CA VAL A 100 -1.88 8.62 5.66
C VAL A 100 -2.08 7.77 4.41
N SER A 101 -1.65 8.29 3.26
CA SER A 101 -1.73 7.57 1.98
C SER A 101 -0.38 7.57 1.28
N PHE A 102 0.14 6.38 1.01
CA PHE A 102 1.39 6.16 0.28
C PHE A 102 1.09 5.67 -1.14
N PHE A 103 1.67 6.33 -2.14
CA PHE A 103 1.57 5.94 -3.56
C PHE A 103 0.13 5.71 -4.03
N GLY A 104 -0.76 6.65 -3.66
CA GLY A 104 -2.20 6.46 -3.82
C GLY A 104 -2.97 7.74 -4.12
N SER A 105 -4.30 7.62 -4.09
CA SER A 105 -5.20 8.77 -4.14
C SER A 105 -6.06 8.83 -2.88
N VAL A 106 -6.36 10.03 -2.42
CA VAL A 106 -7.30 10.29 -1.33
C VAL A 106 -8.43 11.14 -1.88
N GLN A 107 -9.66 10.69 -1.67
CA GLN A 107 -10.87 11.40 -2.04
C GLN A 107 -11.68 11.61 -0.76
N LEU A 108 -11.85 12.86 -0.36
CA LEU A 108 -12.67 13.22 0.80
C LEU A 108 -13.96 13.84 0.29
N GLY A 109 -15.09 13.43 0.86
CA GLY A 109 -16.40 14.02 0.62
C GLY A 109 -16.59 15.37 1.32
N GLU A 110 -17.81 15.86 1.31
CA GLU A 110 -18.18 17.09 2.00
C GLU A 110 -18.27 16.88 3.51
N ASN A 111 -17.90 17.89 4.29
CA ASN A 111 -17.93 17.87 5.77
C ASN A 111 -17.13 16.73 6.41
N VAL A 112 -16.17 16.15 5.70
CA VAL A 112 -15.24 15.19 6.30
C VAL A 112 -14.35 15.92 7.30
N SER A 113 -14.13 15.30 8.46
CA SER A 113 -13.30 15.86 9.51
C SER A 113 -12.16 14.92 9.87
N VAL A 114 -10.93 15.41 9.74
CA VAL A 114 -9.71 14.72 10.16
C VAL A 114 -9.15 15.45 11.36
N ARG A 115 -9.17 14.83 12.53
CA ARG A 115 -8.82 15.48 13.81
C ARG A 115 -7.35 15.85 13.90
N LYS A 116 -6.45 15.10 13.24
CA LYS A 116 -5.01 15.37 13.26
C LYS A 116 -4.48 15.76 11.86
N ASP A 117 -3.56 14.99 11.31
CA ASP A 117 -2.85 15.29 10.07
C ASP A 117 -3.39 14.52 8.87
N VAL A 118 -3.28 15.13 7.68
CA VAL A 118 -3.43 14.44 6.41
C VAL A 118 -2.09 14.41 5.71
N VAL A 119 -1.55 13.21 5.53
CA VAL A 119 -0.25 12.96 4.93
C VAL A 119 -0.45 12.16 3.65
N ALA A 120 -0.14 12.75 2.50
CA ALA A 120 -0.06 12.01 1.25
C ALA A 120 1.37 11.99 0.75
N MET A 121 1.96 10.80 0.75
CA MET A 121 3.29 10.54 0.22
C MET A 121 3.17 9.97 -1.17
N PHE A 122 3.69 10.69 -2.15
CA PHE A 122 3.73 10.27 -3.55
C PHE A 122 2.34 10.01 -4.16
N GLY A 123 1.34 10.75 -3.70
CA GLY A 123 -0.06 10.59 -4.08
C GLY A 123 -0.76 11.91 -4.34
N VAL A 124 -2.06 11.82 -4.63
CA VAL A 124 -2.94 12.98 -4.83
C VAL A 124 -4.03 13.02 -3.77
N VAL A 125 -4.39 14.21 -3.31
CA VAL A 125 -5.50 14.40 -2.36
C VAL A 125 -6.53 15.35 -2.97
N HIS A 126 -7.74 14.85 -3.15
CA HIS A 126 -8.91 15.61 -3.55
C HIS A 126 -9.77 15.85 -2.32
N SER A 127 -9.86 17.11 -1.89
CA SER A 127 -10.70 17.50 -0.77
C SER A 127 -11.52 18.75 -1.13
N PRO A 128 -12.86 18.73 -0.93
CA PRO A 128 -13.70 19.91 -0.95
C PRO A 128 -13.25 20.97 0.07
N THR A 129 -13.71 22.20 -0.10
CA THR A 129 -13.45 23.30 0.83
C THR A 129 -14.10 23.13 2.20
N SER A 130 -15.09 22.22 2.33
CA SER A 130 -15.79 21.91 3.58
C SER A 130 -15.04 20.93 4.49
N VAL A 131 -13.91 20.37 4.05
CA VAL A 131 -13.13 19.42 4.86
C VAL A 131 -12.36 20.14 5.96
N SER A 132 -12.60 19.75 7.20
CA SER A 132 -11.84 20.23 8.36
C SER A 132 -10.65 19.32 8.65
N ILE A 133 -9.47 19.92 8.78
CA ILE A 133 -8.25 19.23 9.19
C ILE A 133 -7.71 19.95 10.41
N GLY A 134 -7.49 19.21 11.49
CA GLY A 134 -7.11 19.78 12.77
C GLY A 134 -5.71 20.40 12.76
N HIS A 135 -4.73 19.72 12.16
CA HIS A 135 -3.34 20.15 12.16
C HIS A 135 -2.83 20.45 10.75
N ASN A 136 -1.98 19.60 10.16
CA ASN A 136 -1.24 19.90 8.95
C ASN A 136 -1.66 19.02 7.77
N ARG A 137 -1.46 19.58 6.56
CA ARG A 137 -1.50 18.85 5.29
C ARG A 137 -0.08 18.67 4.79
N VAL A 138 0.44 17.45 4.81
CA VAL A 138 1.78 17.13 4.30
C VAL A 138 1.65 16.39 2.98
N MET A 139 2.12 17.02 1.90
CA MET A 139 2.06 16.46 0.55
C MET A 139 3.48 16.27 0.04
N PHE A 140 3.95 15.03 -0.03
CA PHE A 140 5.31 14.71 -0.47
C PHE A 140 5.31 14.30 -1.95
N SER A 141 5.87 15.13 -2.83
CA SER A 141 5.92 14.85 -4.27
C SER A 141 7.05 13.88 -4.63
N PRO A 142 6.83 12.90 -5.53
CA PRO A 142 7.85 11.93 -5.92
C PRO A 142 9.03 12.58 -6.62
N LEU A 143 8.79 13.71 -7.29
CA LEU A 143 9.83 14.43 -8.00
C LEU A 143 10.97 14.89 -7.10
N ILE A 144 10.70 15.20 -5.82
CA ILE A 144 11.71 15.72 -4.89
C ILE A 144 12.79 14.66 -4.60
N ILE A 145 12.39 13.39 -4.41
CA ILE A 145 13.31 12.29 -4.11
C ILE A 145 13.78 11.59 -5.38
N PHE A 146 12.86 11.25 -6.28
CA PHE A 146 13.18 10.48 -7.47
C PHE A 146 13.82 11.33 -8.58
N GLY A 147 13.62 12.65 -8.60
CA GLY A 147 14.23 13.56 -9.56
C GLY A 147 15.77 13.48 -9.61
N PRO A 148 16.50 13.75 -8.52
CA PRO A 148 17.95 13.66 -8.51
C PRO A 148 18.47 12.24 -8.78
N LEU A 149 17.77 11.22 -8.27
CA LEU A 149 18.15 9.82 -8.46
C LEU A 149 17.99 9.39 -9.94
N LEU A 150 16.93 9.83 -10.61
CA LEU A 150 16.71 9.61 -12.05
C LEU A 150 17.81 10.27 -12.87
N VAL A 151 18.22 11.50 -12.53
CA VAL A 151 19.34 12.18 -13.22
C VAL A 151 20.63 11.37 -13.11
N VAL A 152 20.98 10.90 -11.91
CA VAL A 152 22.17 10.06 -11.70
C VAL A 152 22.06 8.74 -12.46
N PHE A 153 20.91 8.09 -12.43
CA PHE A 153 20.65 6.86 -13.18
C PHE A 153 20.80 7.07 -14.69
N LEU A 154 20.28 8.17 -15.22
CA LEU A 154 20.36 8.51 -16.65
C LEU A 154 21.82 8.77 -17.07
N ILE A 155 22.61 9.46 -16.23
CA ILE A 155 24.04 9.65 -16.46
C ILE A 155 24.77 8.31 -16.53
N ILE A 156 24.56 7.43 -15.54
CA ILE A 156 25.18 6.09 -15.51
C ILE A 156 24.74 5.29 -16.74
N PHE A 157 23.45 5.31 -17.08
CA PHE A 157 22.90 4.62 -18.24
C PHE A 157 23.55 5.10 -19.55
N LEU A 158 23.69 6.41 -19.75
CA LEU A 158 24.33 6.97 -20.94
C LEU A 158 25.82 6.57 -21.03
N ILE A 159 26.54 6.61 -19.92
CA ILE A 159 27.96 6.18 -19.88
C ILE A 159 28.06 4.70 -20.27
N VAL A 160 27.24 3.84 -19.66
CA VAL A 160 27.25 2.39 -19.95
C VAL A 160 26.83 2.15 -21.41
N HIS A 161 25.82 2.84 -21.91
CA HIS A 161 25.35 2.74 -23.28
C HIS A 161 26.46 3.12 -24.27
N GLU A 162 27.09 4.28 -24.09
CA GLU A 162 28.19 4.71 -24.97
C GLU A 162 29.39 3.77 -24.91
N VAL A 163 29.80 3.32 -23.72
CA VAL A 163 30.89 2.34 -23.59
C VAL A 163 30.53 1.04 -24.31
N ARG A 164 29.29 0.58 -24.22
CA ARG A 164 28.83 -0.64 -24.88
C ARG A 164 28.81 -0.47 -26.40
N VAL A 165 28.33 0.67 -26.90
CA VAL A 165 28.32 1.00 -28.33
C VAL A 165 29.74 1.14 -28.87
N HIS A 166 30.62 1.87 -28.16
CA HIS A 166 32.03 2.00 -28.53
C HIS A 166 32.73 0.65 -28.59
N ARG A 167 32.52 -0.21 -27.58
CA ARG A 167 33.11 -1.56 -27.56
C ARG A 167 32.59 -2.41 -28.72
N MET A 168 31.29 -2.35 -29.03
CA MET A 168 30.70 -3.06 -30.16
C MET A 168 31.31 -2.60 -31.51
N ARG A 169 31.51 -1.29 -31.68
CA ARG A 169 32.17 -0.74 -32.88
C ARG A 169 33.61 -1.25 -33.02
N GLN A 170 34.37 -1.33 -31.92
CA GLN A 170 35.74 -1.86 -31.93
C GLN A 170 35.78 -3.34 -32.33
N TYR A 171 34.82 -4.16 -31.86
CA TYR A 171 34.72 -5.57 -32.26
C TYR A 171 34.42 -5.73 -33.75
N MET A 172 33.55 -4.91 -34.32
CA MET A 172 33.22 -5.02 -35.76
C MET A 172 34.37 -4.57 -36.68
N GLN A 173 35.26 -3.68 -36.23
CA GLN A 173 36.44 -3.28 -37.00
C GLN A 173 37.51 -4.38 -37.13
N HIS A 174 37.53 -5.34 -36.20
CA HIS A 174 38.50 -6.44 -36.20
C HIS A 174 38.01 -7.69 -36.94
N TYR A 175 36.79 -7.70 -37.48
CA TYR A 175 36.30 -8.81 -38.30
C TYR A 175 36.66 -8.55 -39.78
N PRO A 176 37.55 -9.34 -40.40
CA PRO A 176 37.74 -9.26 -41.85
C PRO A 176 36.43 -9.66 -42.53
N MET A 177 35.88 -8.78 -43.36
CA MET A 177 34.71 -9.13 -44.18
C MET A 177 35.09 -10.32 -45.08
N PRO A 178 34.27 -11.38 -45.16
CA PRO A 178 34.53 -12.47 -46.08
C PRO A 178 34.59 -11.90 -47.51
N PRO A 179 35.53 -12.37 -48.34
CA PRO A 179 35.69 -11.86 -49.71
C PRO A 179 34.37 -12.01 -50.46
N ARG A 180 33.92 -10.93 -51.10
CA ARG A 180 32.79 -10.98 -52.03
C ARG A 180 33.18 -11.91 -53.19
N GLN A 181 32.45 -13.00 -53.32
CA GLN A 181 32.52 -13.92 -54.48
C GLN A 181 32.00 -13.22 -55.73
#